data_AF-A0A7Y7DE50-F1
#
_entry.id   AF-A0A7Y7DE50-F1
#
_cell.length_a   1.000
_cell.length_b   1.000
_cell.length_c   1.000
_cell.angle_alpha   90.00
_cell.angle_beta   90.00
_cell.angle_gamma   90.00
#
_symmetry.space_group_name_H-M   'P 1'
#
loop_
_entity.id
_entity.type
_entity.pdbx_description
1 polymer ?
#
loop_
_entity_poly.entity_id
_entity_poly.type
_entity_poly.pdbx_seq_one_letter_code
_entity_poly.pdbx_strand_id
1 'polypeptide(L)' 'RYFPNPVESNLHIQGNFQELRVFDSFGREIFPERIQDAQGEIINFIKQIPGIYVINLITPQGPKSIRILVK' A
#
# COMPACT_ATOMS: atom_id res chain seq x y z
N ARG A 1 8.79 6.71 -0.36
CA ARG A 1 8.32 6.84 -1.78
C ARG A 1 7.34 5.71 -2.05
N TYR A 2 6.43 5.86 -3.01
CA TYR A 2 5.60 4.73 -3.47
C TYR A 2 5.53 4.73 -5.00
N PHE A 3 5.50 3.54 -5.62
CA PHE A 3 5.39 3.37 -7.07
C PHE A 3 5.10 1.90 -7.43
N PRO A 4 4.58 1.62 -8.64
CA PRO A 4 3.92 2.58 -9.53
C PRO A 4 2.59 3.09 -8.95
N ASN A 5 2.07 4.18 -9.50
CA ASN A 5 0.69 4.62 -9.30
C ASN A 5 0.25 5.27 -10.62
N PRO A 6 -0.65 4.66 -11.42
CA PRO A 6 -1.52 3.51 -11.08
C PRO A 6 -0.77 2.18 -10.86
N VAL A 7 -1.38 1.30 -10.06
CA VAL A 7 -0.92 -0.04 -9.71
C VAL A 7 -1.65 -1.06 -10.57
N GLU A 8 -0.90 -1.90 -11.30
CA GLU A 8 -1.47 -3.02 -12.07
C GLU A 8 -1.27 -4.37 -11.36
N SER A 9 -0.17 -4.52 -10.62
CA SER A 9 0.17 -5.78 -9.96
C SER A 9 0.77 -5.55 -8.59
N ASN A 10 1.96 -4.96 -8.51
CA ASN A 10 2.66 -4.72 -7.25
C ASN A 10 2.77 -3.23 -6.97
N LEU A 11 2.64 -2.85 -5.70
CA LEU A 11 3.01 -1.54 -5.20
C LEU A 11 4.25 -1.66 -4.32
N HIS A 12 5.29 -0.92 -4.65
CA HIS A 12 6.47 -0.72 -3.80
C HIS A 12 6.25 0.48 -2.90
N ILE A 13 6.46 0.30 -1.60
CA ILE A 13 6.48 1.38 -0.61
C ILE A 13 7.84 1.36 0.05
N GLN A 14 8.65 2.36 -0.31
CA GLN A 14 9.99 2.53 0.22
C GLN A 14 9.98 3.53 1.38
N GLY A 15 10.61 3.15 2.49
CA GLY A 15 10.78 3.99 3.67
C GLY A 15 10.74 3.18 4.96
N ASN A 16 11.06 3.85 6.06
CA ASN A 16 10.96 3.27 7.39
C ASN A 16 9.56 3.53 7.97
N PHE A 17 8.82 2.48 8.25
CA PHE A 17 7.52 2.51 8.90
C PHE A 17 7.35 1.28 9.79
N GLN A 18 6.61 1.46 10.88
CA GLN A 18 6.37 0.43 11.91
C GLN A 18 5.14 -0.40 11.57
N GLU A 19 4.16 0.22 10.93
CA GLU A 19 2.89 -0.40 10.59
C GLU A 19 2.42 0.06 9.22
N LEU A 20 1.79 -0.86 8.49
CA LEU A 20 1.15 -0.62 7.21
C LEU A 20 -0.21 -1.31 7.17
N ARG A 21 -1.24 -0.54 6.83
CA ARG A 21 -2.64 -0.97 6.71
C ARG A 21 -3.20 -0.56 5.36
N VAL A 22 -3.93 -1.45 4.70
CA VAL A 22 -4.51 -1.22 3.36
C VAL A 22 -6.02 -1.24 3.45
N PHE A 23 -6.67 -0.23 2.89
CA PHE A 23 -8.12 -0.09 2.84
C PHE A 23 -8.59 -0.03 1.39
N ASP A 24 -9.63 -0.79 1.08
CA ASP A 24 -10.27 -0.76 -0.23
C ASP A 24 -11.17 0.46 -0.43
N SER A 25 -11.79 0.54 -1.60
CA SER A 25 -12.70 1.65 -1.98
C SER A 25 -13.96 1.73 -1.10
N PHE A 26 -14.29 0.69 -0.36
CA PHE A 26 -15.42 0.64 0.58
C PHE A 26 -14.98 0.95 2.02
N GLY A 27 -13.70 1.24 2.25
CA GLY A 27 -13.15 1.51 3.58
C GLY A 27 -12.90 0.26 4.42
N ARG A 28 -12.95 -0.93 3.81
CA ARG A 28 -12.63 -2.18 4.51
C ARG A 28 -11.14 -2.38 4.55
N GLU A 29 -10.61 -2.74 5.72
CA GLU A 29 -9.21 -3.18 5.81
C GLU A 29 -9.05 -4.53 5.11
N ILE A 30 -8.06 -4.62 4.22
CA ILE A 30 -7.72 -5.82 3.48
C ILE A 30 -6.26 -6.21 3.75
N PHE A 31 -5.96 -7.48 3.55
CA PHE A 31 -4.66 -8.07 3.85
C PHE A 31 -4.04 -8.69 2.59
N PRO A 32 -3.68 -7.87 1.58
CA PRO A 32 -2.97 -8.37 0.40
C PRO A 32 -1.65 -9.02 0.81
N GLU A 33 -1.23 -10.03 0.04
CA GLU A 33 0.10 -10.63 0.20
C GLU A 33 1.16 -9.54 0.07
N ARG A 34 2.15 -9.57 0.98
CA ARG A 34 3.22 -8.58 1.02
C ARG A 34 4.56 -9.23 1.32
N ILE A 35 5.60 -8.67 0.73
CA ILE A 35 6.99 -9.09 0.92
C ILE A 35 7.74 -7.89 1.47
N GLN A 36 8.44 -8.09 2.58
CA GLN A 36 9.34 -7.08 3.13
C GLN A 36 10.69 -7.17 2.39
N ASP A 37 11.21 -6.03 1.96
CA ASP A 37 12.54 -5.91 1.35
C ASP A 37 13.45 -4.96 2.15
N ALA A 38 14.70 -4.80 1.71
CA ALA A 38 15.66 -3.94 2.41
C ALA A 38 15.30 -2.45 2.39
N GLN A 39 14.34 -2.03 1.57
CA GLN A 39 13.95 -0.64 1.34
C GLN A 39 12.51 -0.34 1.82
N GLY A 40 11.71 -1.34 2.17
CA GLY A 40 10.35 -1.22 2.68
C GLY A 40 9.51 -2.48 2.43
N GLU A 41 8.31 -2.32 1.83
CA GLU A 41 7.41 -3.43 1.51
C GLU A 41 6.93 -3.39 0.05
N ILE A 42 6.72 -4.57 -0.52
CA ILE A 42 6.09 -4.80 -1.81
C ILE A 42 4.73 -5.45 -1.56
N ILE A 43 3.66 -4.84 -2.03
CA ILE A 43 2.27 -5.28 -1.80
C ILE A 43 1.67 -5.77 -3.12
N ASN A 44 1.06 -6.97 -3.11
CA ASN A 44 0.44 -7.59 -4.26
C ASN A 44 -1.05 -7.23 -4.39
N PHE A 45 -1.40 -6.55 -5.47
CA PHE A 45 -2.73 -6.13 -5.85
C PHE A 45 -3.36 -6.93 -7.01
N ILE A 46 -2.71 -8.00 -7.53
CA ILE A 46 -3.19 -8.77 -8.70
C ILE A 46 -4.62 -9.33 -8.51
N LYS A 47 -4.97 -9.73 -7.28
CA LYS A 47 -6.29 -10.29 -6.94
C LYS A 47 -7.30 -9.25 -6.46
N GLN A 48 -6.93 -7.97 -6.49
CA GLN A 48 -7.75 -6.88 -5.96
C GLN A 48 -8.59 -6.24 -7.06
N ILE A 49 -9.76 -5.71 -6.69
CA ILE A 49 -10.68 -5.08 -7.63
C ILE A 49 -10.14 -3.70 -8.04
N PRO A 50 -10.25 -3.29 -9.31
CA PRO A 50 -9.87 -1.95 -9.73
C PRO A 50 -10.60 -0.86 -8.93
N GLY A 51 -9.88 0.18 -8.52
CA GLY A 51 -10.44 1.24 -7.69
C GLY A 51 -9.40 2.04 -6.92
N ILE A 52 -9.89 2.98 -6.10
CA ILE A 52 -9.05 3.76 -5.20
C ILE A 52 -8.87 3.00 -3.89
N TYR A 53 -7.60 2.84 -3.48
CA TYR A 53 -7.24 2.28 -2.18
C TYR A 53 -6.51 3.33 -1.35
N VAL A 54 -6.60 3.17 -0.03
CA VAL A 54 -5.89 3.99 0.95
C VAL A 54 -4.90 3.13 1.70
N ILE A 55 -3.66 3.58 1.78
CA ILE A 55 -2.61 2.93 2.57
C ILE A 55 -2.23 3.86 3.70
N ASN A 56 -2.43 3.39 4.93
CA ASN A 56 -2.04 4.09 6.13
C ASN A 56 -0.72 3.51 6.66
N LEU A 57 0.23 4.40 6.91
CA LEU A 57 1.56 4.09 7.43
C LEU A 57 1.75 4.76 8.78
N ILE A 58 2.32 4.05 9.74
CA ILE A 58 2.85 4.65 10.97
C ILE A 58 4.35 4.81 10.81
N THR A 59 4.80 6.05 10.57
CA THR A 59 6.23 6.38 10.38
C THR A 59 6.81 7.02 11.65
N PRO A 60 8.14 7.06 11.83
CA PRO A 60 8.76 7.77 12.95
C PRO A 60 8.41 9.28 13.02
N GLN A 61 8.03 9.88 11.89
CA GLN A 61 7.63 11.28 11.78
C GLN A 61 6.11 11.49 11.99
N GLY A 62 5.37 10.41 12.23
CA GLY A 62 3.92 10.42 12.41
C GLY A 62 3.16 9.60 11.37
N PRO A 63 1.82 9.56 11.48
CA PRO A 63 0.97 8.83 10.56
C PRO A 63 0.97 9.48 9.17
N LYS A 64 0.95 8.65 8.13
CA LYS A 64 0.86 9.08 6.73
C LYS A 64 -0.19 8.27 6.01
N SER A 65 -0.98 8.94 5.17
CA SER A 65 -1.97 8.29 4.30
C SER A 65 -1.60 8.49 2.83
N ILE A 66 -1.71 7.41 2.04
CA ILE A 66 -1.39 7.39 0.61
C ILE A 66 -2.61 6.89 -0.14
N ARG A 67 -2.99 7.59 -1.21
CA ARG A 67 -4.04 7.14 -2.13
C ARG A 67 -3.40 6.57 -3.40
N ILE A 68 -3.79 5.36 -3.76
CA ILE A 68 -3.37 4.70 -5.00
C ILE A 68 -4.59 4.38 -5.87
N LEU A 69 -4.37 4.28 -7.18
CA LEU A 69 -5.33 3.75 -8.14
C LEU A 69 -4.88 2.36 -8.56
N VAL A 70 -5.67 1.34 -8.26
CA VAL A 70 -5.50 -0.02 -8.80
C VAL A 70 -6.29 -0.12 -10.10
N LYS A 71 -5.65 -0.61 -11.16
CA LYS A 71 -6.25 -0.79 -12.49
C LYS A 71 -6.59 -2.24 -12.78
#